data_AF-A0A3R7VZB2-F1
#
_entry.id   AF-A0A3R7VZB2-F1
#
_cell.length_a   1.000
_cell.length_b   1.000
_cell.length_c   1.000
_cell.angle_alpha   90.00
_cell.angle_beta   90.00
_cell.angle_gamma   90.00
#
_symmetry.space_group_name_H-M   'P 1'
#
loop_
_entity.id
_entity.type
_entity.pdbx_description
1 polymer ?
#
loop_
_entity_poly.entity_id
_entity_poly.type
_entity_poly.pdbx_seq_one_letter_code
_entity_poly.pdbx_strand_id
1 'polypeptide(L)' 'IQKGIVLIPWCGNKECGLELEERTGAGILGIPQNDESCDASRCTICQKETNINAYMARTY' A
#
# COMPACT_ATOMS: atom_id res chain seq x y z
N ILE A 1 -18.06 -8.53 8.53
CA ILE A 1 -16.65 -8.14 8.84
C ILE A 1 -15.80 -8.53 7.64
N GLN A 2 -15.37 -7.56 6.83
CA GLN A 2 -14.50 -7.82 5.69
C GLN A 2 -13.04 -7.78 6.21
N LYS A 3 -12.49 -8.96 6.54
CA LYS A 3 -11.05 -9.15 6.70
C LYS A 3 -10.45 -9.20 5.29
N GLY A 4 -10.40 -8.05 4.62
CA GLY A 4 -9.89 -7.94 3.26
C GLY A 4 -8.43 -7.54 3.28
N ILE A 5 -7.59 -8.31 2.61
CA ILE A 5 -6.30 -7.81 2.15
C ILE A 5 -6.62 -6.87 0.99
N VAL A 6 -6.15 -5.62 1.05
CA VAL A 6 -6.33 -4.62 0.00
C VAL A 6 -5.01 -4.36 -0.69
N LEU A 7 -5.06 -4.15 -2.00
CA LEU A 7 -3.92 -3.64 -2.77
C LEU A 7 -4.02 -2.12 -2.78
N ILE A 8 -2.95 -1.42 -2.40
CA ILE A 8 -2.87 0.03 -2.53
C ILE A 8 -1.57 0.47 -3.20
N PRO A 9 -1.56 1.57 -3.98
CA PRO A 9 -0.32 2.09 -4.53
C PRO A 9 0.50 2.76 -3.43
N TRP A 10 1.74 2.29 -3.25
CA TRP A 10 2.66 2.74 -2.22
C TRP A 10 4.08 2.90 -2.78
N CYS A 11 4.68 4.07 -2.53
CA CYS A 11 5.98 4.44 -3.08
C CYS A 11 7.19 3.72 -2.46
N GLY A 12 7.00 2.81 -1.50
CA GLY A 12 8.09 2.14 -0.78
C GLY A 12 8.75 2.98 0.31
N ASN A 13 8.27 4.21 0.57
CA ASN A 13 8.82 5.04 1.64
C ASN A 13 8.22 4.66 3.00
N LYS A 14 9.07 4.41 3.99
CA LYS A 14 8.68 4.01 5.35
C LYS A 14 7.74 5.02 6.00
N GLU A 15 7.98 6.32 5.78
CA GLU A 15 7.12 7.39 6.30
C GLU A 15 5.68 7.28 5.78
N CYS A 16 5.53 6.97 4.49
CA CYS A 16 4.22 6.76 3.89
C CYS A 16 3.54 5.50 4.45
N GLY A 17 4.31 4.44 4.74
CA GLY A 17 3.77 3.23 5.36
C GLY A 17 3.25 3.49 6.78
N LEU A 18 4.03 4.22 7.59
CA LEU A 18 3.64 4.58 8.95
C LEU A 18 2.37 5.44 8.97
N GLU A 19 2.29 6.48 8.13
CA GLU A 19 1.09 7.33 8.06
C GLU A 19 -0.14 6.53 7.59
N LEU A 20 0.04 5.60 6.65
CA LEU A 20 -1.02 4.69 6.21
C LEU A 20 -1.51 3.80 7.35
N GLU A 21 -0.59 3.22 8.12
CA GLU A 21 -0.89 2.42 9.31
C GLU A 21 -1.67 3.22 10.36
N GLU A 22 -1.22 4.44 10.68
CA GLU A 22 -1.89 5.32 11.64
C GLU A 22 -3.29 5.75 11.19
N ARG A 23 -3.47 6.07 9.90
CA ARG A 23 -4.76 6.53 9.36
C ARG A 23 -5.77 5.41 9.16
N THR A 24 -5.31 4.22 8.77
CA THR A 24 -6.20 3.12 8.36
C THR A 24 -6.30 1.98 9.37
N GLY A 25 -5.35 1.89 10.31
CA GLY A 25 -5.15 0.75 11.21
C GLY A 25 -4.74 -0.52 10.47
N ALA A 26 -4.25 -0.42 9.23
CA ALA A 26 -3.84 -1.56 8.41
C ALA A 26 -2.32 -1.57 8.25
N GLY A 27 -1.70 -2.74 8.47
CA GLY A 27 -0.27 -2.97 8.27
C GLY A 27 0.06 -3.39 6.84
N ILE A 28 1.23 -2.98 6.35
CA ILE A 28 1.77 -3.45 5.07
C ILE A 28 2.30 -4.87 5.24
N LEU A 29 1.73 -5.83 4.50
CA LEU A 29 2.17 -7.22 4.48
C LEU A 29 3.36 -7.44 3.54
N GLY A 30 3.43 -6.67 2.45
CA GLY A 30 4.49 -6.78 1.46
C GLY A 30 4.09 -6.19 0.12
N ILE A 31 5.03 -6.20 -0.83
CA ILE A 31 4.87 -5.71 -2.20
C ILE A 31 4.91 -6.92 -3.15
N PRO A 32 3.94 -7.09 -4.08
CA PRO A 32 4.04 -8.07 -5.14
C PRO A 32 5.24 -7.72 -6.01
N GLN A 33 6.16 -8.68 -6.15
CA GLN A 33 7.37 -8.50 -6.94
C GLN A 33 7.12 -8.68 -8.46
N ASN A 34 5.93 -9.16 -8.83
CA ASN A 34 5.56 -9.56 -10.20
C ASN A 34 4.26 -8.90 -10.67
N ASP A 35 4.04 -7.63 -10.32
CA ASP A 35 2.87 -6.90 -10.78
C ASP A 35 3.12 -6.37 -12.20
N GLU A 36 2.97 -7.27 -13.17
CA GLU A 36 3.02 -6.99 -14.63
C GLU A 36 1.84 -6.08 -15.08
N SER A 37 1.00 -5.69 -14.12
CA SER A 37 -0.22 -4.90 -14.23
C SER A 37 -0.14 -3.56 -13.48
N CYS A 38 1.04 -2.98 -13.29
CA CYS A 38 1.15 -1.66 -12.69
C CYS A 38 0.79 -0.56 -13.69
N ASP A 39 -0.52 -0.29 -13.83
CA ASP A 39 -1.01 1.02 -14.22
C ASP A 39 -0.32 2.07 -13.35
N ALA A 40 0.39 3.01 -13.98
CA ALA A 40 1.16 4.04 -13.30
C ALA A 40 0.29 4.75 -12.25
N SER A 41 0.49 4.38 -10.99
CA SER A 41 -0.37 4.81 -9.89
C SER A 41 0.35 5.86 -9.06
N ARG A 42 -0.41 6.62 -8.29
CA ARG A 42 0.18 7.61 -7.38
C ARG A 42 0.10 7.08 -5.96
N CYS A 43 1.19 7.22 -5.22
CA CYS A 43 1.19 6.91 -3.81
C CYS A 43 0.08 7.69 -3.09
N THR A 44 -0.76 7.00 -2.33
CA THR A 44 -1.90 7.63 -1.65
C THR A 44 -1.47 8.68 -0.61
N ILE A 45 -0.22 8.62 -0.13
CA ILE A 45 0.33 9.55 0.86
C ILE A 45 1.08 10.71 0.19
N CYS A 46 2.17 10.43 -0.52
CA CYS A 46 3.03 11.47 -1.08
C CYS A 46 2.69 11.89 -2.51
N GLN A 47 1.68 11.25 -3.14
CA GLN A 47 1.27 11.47 -4.53
C GLN A 47 2.35 11.27 -5.58
N LYS A 48 3.52 10.71 -5.23
CA LYS A 48 4.55 10.33 -6.22
C LYS A 48 4.02 9.23 -7.14
N GLU A 49 4.40 9.34 -8.41
CA GLU A 49 4.24 8.27 -9.39
C GLU A 49 5.01 7.04 -8.93
N THR A 50 4.31 5.92 -8.87
CA THR A 50 4.84 4.63 -8.44
C THR A 50 4.16 3.52 -9.22
N ASN A 51 4.97 2.56 -9.62
CA ASN A 51 4.53 1.31 -10.24
C ASN A 51 4.62 0.18 -9.22
N ILE A 52 4.36 0.50 -7.94
CA ILE A 52 4.46 -0.45 -6.84
C ILE A 52 3.14 -0.41 -6.08
N ASN A 53 2.48 -1.56 -6.04
CA ASN A 53 1.35 -1.78 -5.17
C ASN A 53 1.81 -2.52 -3.92
N ALA A 54 1.21 -2.25 -2.77
CA ALA A 54 1.49 -2.92 -1.52
C ALA A 54 0.21 -3.60 -1.02
N TYR A 55 0.36 -4.83 -0.53
CA TYR A 55 -0.69 -5.52 0.19
C TYR A 55 -0.79 -4.94 1.59
N MET A 56 -1.97 -4.47 1.95
CA MET A 56 -2.29 -4.01 3.29
C MET A 56 -3.42 -4.82 3.90
N ALA A 57 -3.33 -5.11 5.19
CA ALA A 57 -4.38 -5.78 5.94
C ALA A 57 -4.53 -5.18 7.34
N ARG A 58 -5.77 -5.07 7.83
CA ARG A 58 -6.02 -4.69 9.23
C ARG A 58 -5.62 -5.82 10.16
N THR A 59 -4.59 -5.57 10.95
CA THR A 59 -4.26 -6.37 12.12
C THR A 59 -5.18 -5.94 13.26
N TYR A 60 -5.87 -6.92 13.83
CA TYR A 60 -6.96 -6.77 14.80
C TYR A 60 -6.56 -6.02 16.08
#